data_AF-A0A0K0J3K5-F1
#
_entry.id   AF-A0A0K0J3K5-F1
#
_cell.length_a   1.000
_cell.length_b   1.000
_cell.length_c   1.000
_cell.angle_alpha   90.00
_cell.angle_beta   90.00
_cell.angle_gamma   90.00
#
_symmetry.space_group_name_H-M   'P 1'
#
loop_
_entity.id
_entity.type
_entity.pdbx_description
1 polymer ?
#
loop_
_entity_poly.entity_id
_entity_poly.type
_entity_poly.pdbx_seq_one_letter_code
_entity_poly.pdbx_strand_id
1 'polypeptide(L)'
;MHQLISQRGPLSESPPQTADEVIEEIDQMLQSCDFSGSVMTDRTMESMDSMYSSMRSPLPNGQYDMDIKLRQAVAITSNSENLESFSYSRLLALSAEMEQLIQVYNDSLVEQLAHRDELEYEKEMKNTFISLLLSIQNRRRHFTNERKRKPLKTDPSQLPQYMTATIPYDESCLYVDMNTLMALIKLLRAIDEDSPAVPSMLTDYILTVLCPSASSSVITDLAA
;
A
#
# COMPACT_ATOMS: atom_id res chain seq x y z
N MET A 1 -58.62 10.68 -14.63
CA MET A 1 -59.07 10.08 -15.90
C MET A 1 -58.57 10.95 -17.04
N HIS A 2 -57.69 10.39 -17.90
CA HIS A 2 -57.27 10.70 -19.30
C HIS A 2 -57.36 12.17 -19.83
N GLN A 3 -56.37 12.74 -20.53
CA GLN A 3 -55.81 12.31 -21.84
C GLN A 3 -54.44 12.93 -22.17
N LEU A 4 -53.67 12.20 -22.99
CA LEU A 4 -52.42 12.53 -23.70
C LEU A 4 -52.68 13.31 -25.01
N ILE A 5 -51.66 14.05 -25.50
CA ILE A 5 -51.22 14.29 -26.92
C ILE A 5 -49.92 15.15 -26.79
N SER A 6 -48.69 14.70 -27.08
CA SER A 6 -48.03 14.24 -28.33
C SER A 6 -47.54 15.38 -29.26
N GLN A 7 -46.35 15.15 -29.83
CA GLN A 7 -45.48 15.93 -30.75
C GLN A 7 -44.32 16.68 -30.05
N ARG A 8 -43.04 16.45 -30.36
CA ARG A 8 -42.41 16.32 -31.70
C ARG A 8 -40.99 15.69 -31.61
N GLY A 9 -40.67 14.72 -32.48
CA GLY A 9 -39.31 14.19 -32.74
C GLY A 9 -38.47 15.10 -33.66
N PRO A 10 -37.23 14.71 -34.07
CA PRO A 10 -36.95 13.51 -34.88
C PRO A 10 -35.83 12.59 -34.32
N LEU A 11 -36.02 11.27 -34.27
CA LEU A 11 -35.51 10.26 -35.22
C LEU A 11 -33.97 10.27 -35.41
N SER A 12 -33.26 9.44 -34.62
CA SER A 12 -32.15 8.63 -35.13
C SER A 12 -32.67 7.20 -35.24
N GLU A 13 -32.65 6.70 -36.45
CA GLU A 13 -33.30 5.49 -36.94
C GLU A 13 -32.29 4.35 -36.94
N SER A 14 -32.29 3.52 -35.90
CA SER A 14 -31.74 2.15 -35.98
C SER A 14 -32.43 1.27 -34.94
N PRO A 15 -32.80 0.01 -35.27
CA PRO A 15 -33.24 -0.95 -34.26
C PRO A 15 -32.12 -1.17 -33.22
N PRO A 16 -32.44 -1.53 -31.97
CA PRO A 16 -31.40 -1.91 -31.01
C PRO A 16 -30.63 -3.09 -31.59
N GLN A 17 -29.32 -2.90 -31.76
CA GLN A 17 -28.40 -3.90 -32.31
C GLN A 17 -28.53 -5.19 -31.50
N THR A 18 -28.73 -6.31 -32.19
CA THR A 18 -28.99 -7.59 -31.54
C THR A 18 -27.69 -8.08 -30.89
N ALA A 19 -27.77 -8.79 -29.76
CA ALA A 19 -26.56 -9.28 -29.08
C ALA A 19 -25.66 -10.12 -30.00
N ASP A 20 -26.26 -10.86 -30.94
CA ASP A 20 -25.55 -11.66 -31.94
C ASP A 20 -24.75 -10.79 -32.93
N GLU A 21 -25.26 -9.62 -33.34
CA GLU A 21 -24.53 -8.68 -34.21
C GLU A 21 -23.33 -8.06 -33.50
N VAL A 22 -23.46 -7.78 -32.20
CA VAL A 22 -22.36 -7.24 -31.39
C VAL A 22 -21.27 -8.30 -31.21
N ILE A 23 -21.64 -9.57 -31.03
CA ILE A 23 -20.70 -10.69 -30.93
C ILE A 23 -19.97 -10.89 -32.26
N GLU A 24 -20.68 -10.83 -33.39
CA GLU A 24 -20.08 -10.96 -34.72
C GLU A 24 -19.13 -9.79 -35.05
N GLU A 25 -19.46 -8.56 -34.63
CA GLU A 25 -18.59 -7.39 -34.75
C GLU A 25 -17.30 -7.55 -33.93
N ILE A 26 -17.39 -8.10 -32.71
CA ILE A 26 -16.23 -8.38 -31.86
C ILE A 26 -15.35 -9.50 -32.43
N ASP A 27 -15.95 -10.59 -32.93
CA ASP A 27 -15.19 -11.68 -33.58
C ASP A 27 -14.50 -11.19 -34.85
N GLN A 28 -15.13 -10.30 -35.60
CA GLN A 28 -14.53 -9.66 -36.78
C GLN A 28 -13.39 -8.70 -36.40
N MET A 29 -13.46 -8.01 -35.25
CA MET A 29 -12.34 -7.23 -34.70
C MET A 29 -11.18 -8.12 -34.23
N LEU A 30 -11.48 -9.28 -33.64
CA LEU A 30 -10.47 -10.25 -33.19
C LEU A 30 -9.76 -10.94 -34.37
N GLN A 31 -10.49 -11.17 -35.47
CA GLN A 31 -9.94 -11.75 -36.70
C GLN A 31 -9.22 -10.74 -37.60
N SER A 32 -9.55 -9.45 -37.51
CA SER A 32 -8.88 -8.37 -38.25
C SER A 32 -7.67 -7.79 -37.51
N CYS A 33 -7.54 -8.07 -36.21
CA CYS A 33 -6.24 -7.99 -35.55
C CYS A 33 -5.38 -9.14 -36.06
N ASP A 34 -4.49 -8.85 -37.02
CA ASP A 34 -3.50 -9.77 -37.56
C ASP A 34 -2.62 -10.37 -36.44
N PHE A 35 -3.11 -11.42 -35.78
CA PHE A 35 -2.32 -12.38 -35.01
C PHE A 35 -1.65 -13.36 -35.98
N SER A 36 -1.04 -12.83 -37.03
CA SER A 36 -0.22 -13.59 -37.97
C SER A 36 1.19 -13.01 -37.90
N GLY A 37 2.01 -13.53 -36.98
CA GLY A 37 3.44 -13.26 -37.04
C GLY A 37 4.25 -13.24 -35.75
N SER A 38 3.71 -13.56 -34.57
CA SER A 38 4.56 -13.74 -33.38
C SER A 38 4.37 -15.14 -32.81
N VAL A 39 5.06 -16.08 -33.44
CA VAL A 39 5.48 -17.32 -32.78
C VAL A 39 6.14 -16.89 -31.47
N MET A 40 5.62 -17.40 -30.35
CA MET A 40 6.20 -17.24 -29.01
C MET A 40 7.61 -17.81 -29.03
N THR A 41 8.57 -16.98 -29.41
CA THR A 41 9.99 -17.27 -29.25
C THR A 41 10.42 -16.64 -27.93
N ASP A 42 11.30 -17.33 -27.23
CA ASP A 42 11.87 -17.01 -25.91
C ASP A 42 12.35 -15.55 -25.74
N ARG A 43 12.54 -14.81 -26.84
CA ARG A 43 12.95 -13.40 -26.86
C ARG A 43 11.90 -12.40 -26.38
N THR A 44 10.60 -12.69 -26.44
CA THR A 44 9.57 -11.75 -25.96
C THR A 44 9.50 -11.68 -24.43
N MET A 45 10.01 -12.71 -23.73
CA MET A 45 10.06 -12.72 -22.28
C MET A 45 11.13 -11.74 -21.74
N GLU A 46 12.25 -11.59 -22.47
CA GLU A 46 13.30 -10.62 -22.15
C GLU A 46 12.89 -9.15 -22.45
N SER A 47 12.03 -8.92 -23.46
CA SER A 47 11.63 -7.55 -23.84
C SER A 47 10.61 -6.94 -22.87
N MET A 48 9.71 -7.76 -22.30
CA MET A 48 8.81 -7.33 -21.23
C MET A 48 9.58 -6.96 -19.97
N ASP A 49 10.54 -7.79 -19.54
CA ASP A 49 11.37 -7.53 -18.36
C ASP A 49 12.20 -6.24 -18.50
N SER A 50 12.65 -5.94 -19.72
CA SER A 50 13.35 -4.69 -20.04
C SER A 50 12.45 -3.44 -19.94
N MET A 51 11.15 -3.56 -20.27
CA MET A 51 10.18 -2.48 -20.09
C MET A 51 9.80 -2.26 -18.61
N TYR A 52 9.70 -3.34 -17.82
CA TYR A 52 9.50 -3.25 -16.36
C TYR A 52 10.72 -2.67 -15.65
N SER A 53 11.92 -2.98 -16.14
CA SER A 53 13.18 -2.40 -15.65
C SER A 53 13.24 -0.88 -15.87
N SER A 54 12.72 -0.40 -17.00
CA SER A 54 12.68 1.03 -17.35
C SER A 54 11.67 1.84 -16.50
N MET A 55 10.70 1.18 -15.86
CA MET A 55 9.69 1.77 -14.98
C MET A 55 10.07 1.68 -13.49
N ARG A 56 11.16 0.98 -13.14
CA ARG A 56 11.70 0.96 -11.78
C ARG A 56 12.41 2.29 -11.54
N SER A 57 12.01 3.01 -10.49
CA SER A 57 12.67 4.23 -10.02
C SER A 57 14.20 4.08 -10.02
N PRO A 58 14.99 5.11 -10.41
CA PRO A 58 16.44 5.07 -10.29
C PRO A 58 16.83 5.00 -8.81
N LEU A 59 16.86 3.78 -8.27
CA LEU A 59 17.47 3.49 -6.99
C LEU A 59 19.00 3.67 -7.11
N PRO A 60 19.69 3.94 -5.99
CA PRO A 60 21.06 4.45 -5.99
C PRO A 60 22.00 3.58 -6.83
N ASN A 61 22.90 4.26 -7.56
CA ASN A 61 23.89 3.74 -8.53
C ASN A 61 24.64 2.43 -8.15
N GLY A 62 24.60 1.98 -6.89
CA GLY A 62 25.22 0.74 -6.43
C GLY A 62 24.49 -0.54 -6.85
N GLN A 63 23.14 -0.56 -6.95
CA GLN A 63 22.41 -1.80 -7.29
C GLN A 63 22.57 -2.21 -8.76
N TYR A 64 22.76 -1.24 -9.66
CA TYR A 64 22.91 -1.48 -11.11
C TYR A 64 24.24 -2.18 -11.48
N ASP A 65 25.34 -1.78 -10.84
CA ASP A 65 26.65 -2.43 -11.05
C ASP A 65 26.66 -3.88 -10.56
N MET A 66 25.92 -4.17 -9.49
CA MET A 66 25.79 -5.53 -8.96
C MET A 66 24.98 -6.45 -9.88
N ASP A 67 23.90 -5.94 -10.49
CA ASP A 67 23.11 -6.72 -11.47
C ASP A 67 23.92 -7.06 -12.72
N ILE A 68 24.74 -6.12 -13.21
CA ILE A 68 25.64 -6.37 -14.34
C ILE A 68 26.68 -7.45 -13.99
N LYS A 69 27.30 -7.36 -12.81
CA LYS A 69 28.25 -8.36 -12.32
C LYS A 69 27.61 -9.74 -12.14
N LEU A 70 26.36 -9.79 -11.68
CA LEU A 70 25.60 -11.05 -11.59
C LEU A 70 25.35 -11.66 -12.96
N ARG A 71 24.84 -10.88 -13.92
CA ARG A 71 24.61 -11.36 -15.29
C ARG A 71 25.89 -11.88 -15.92
N GLN A 72 27.01 -11.18 -15.70
CA GLN A 72 28.31 -11.60 -16.17
C GLN A 72 28.79 -12.89 -15.49
N ALA A 73 28.68 -13.00 -14.16
CA ALA A 73 29.05 -14.20 -13.43
C ALA A 73 28.21 -15.42 -13.89
N VAL A 74 26.90 -15.24 -14.03
CA VAL A 74 25.96 -16.29 -14.50
C VAL A 74 26.31 -16.75 -15.93
N ALA A 75 26.61 -15.81 -16.84
CA ALA A 75 27.03 -16.14 -18.21
C ALA A 75 28.34 -16.95 -18.27
N ILE A 76 29.26 -16.69 -17.35
CA ILE A 76 30.52 -17.42 -17.24
C ILE A 76 30.29 -18.81 -16.63
N THR A 77 29.50 -18.90 -15.56
CA THR A 77 29.30 -20.15 -14.81
C THR A 77 28.35 -21.13 -15.50
N SER A 78 27.47 -20.65 -16.39
CA SER A 78 26.52 -21.47 -17.14
C SER A 78 27.18 -22.33 -18.22
N ASN A 79 28.43 -22.04 -18.60
CA ASN A 79 29.17 -22.73 -19.64
C ASN A 79 30.35 -23.50 -19.02
N SER A 80 30.17 -24.78 -18.73
CA SER A 80 31.18 -25.63 -18.08
C SER A 80 32.51 -25.69 -18.87
N GLU A 81 32.46 -25.70 -20.21
CA GLU A 81 33.65 -25.73 -21.07
C GLU A 81 34.52 -24.47 -20.93
N ASN A 82 33.91 -23.31 -20.64
CA ASN A 82 34.66 -22.08 -20.39
C ASN A 82 35.46 -22.17 -19.09
N LEU A 83 34.89 -22.76 -18.05
CA LEU A 83 35.54 -22.95 -16.76
C LEU A 83 36.74 -23.91 -16.88
N GLU A 84 36.63 -24.98 -17.67
CA GLU A 84 37.73 -25.93 -17.90
C GLU A 84 38.90 -25.31 -18.68
N SER A 85 38.62 -24.33 -19.54
CA SER A 85 39.65 -23.60 -20.30
C SER A 85 40.40 -22.54 -19.49
N PHE A 86 39.90 -22.17 -18.30
CA PHE A 86 40.48 -21.10 -17.50
C PHE A 86 41.71 -21.54 -16.71
N SER A 87 42.64 -20.60 -16.54
CA SER A 87 43.77 -20.81 -15.65
C SER A 87 43.31 -20.90 -14.19
N TYR A 88 44.06 -21.62 -13.36
CA TYR A 88 43.80 -21.73 -11.91
C TYR A 88 43.62 -20.35 -11.24
N SER A 89 44.46 -19.37 -11.61
CA SER A 89 44.36 -18.00 -11.10
C SER A 89 43.05 -17.31 -11.49
N ARG A 90 42.52 -17.56 -12.70
CA ARG A 90 41.26 -16.96 -13.15
C ARG A 90 40.06 -17.61 -12.47
N LEU A 91 40.10 -18.92 -12.27
CA LEU A 91 39.06 -19.65 -11.53
C LEU A 91 38.99 -19.19 -10.07
N LEU A 92 40.14 -19.00 -9.42
CA LEU A 92 40.19 -18.49 -8.05
C LEU A 92 39.66 -17.05 -7.94
N ALA A 93 39.96 -16.19 -8.92
CA ALA A 93 39.41 -14.84 -8.96
C ALA A 93 37.88 -14.85 -9.15
N LEU A 94 37.39 -15.68 -10.08
CA LEU A 94 35.95 -15.83 -10.32
C LEU A 94 35.22 -16.37 -9.08
N SER A 95 35.79 -17.36 -8.38
CA SER A 95 35.17 -17.88 -7.15
C SER A 95 35.10 -16.82 -6.07
N ALA A 96 36.15 -16.01 -5.90
CA ALA A 96 36.14 -14.89 -4.95
C ALA A 96 35.13 -13.80 -5.34
N GLU A 97 35.01 -13.47 -6.63
CA GLU A 97 33.98 -12.55 -7.16
C GLU A 97 32.57 -13.08 -6.88
N MET A 98 32.33 -14.39 -7.08
CA MET A 98 31.05 -15.03 -6.78
C MET A 98 30.73 -15.04 -5.28
N GLU A 99 31.72 -15.33 -4.42
CA GLU A 99 31.55 -15.28 -2.97
C GLU A 99 31.17 -13.87 -2.49
N GLN A 100 31.85 -12.83 -3.01
CA GLN A 100 31.52 -11.44 -2.72
C GLN A 100 30.10 -11.09 -3.19
N LEU A 101 29.72 -11.54 -4.38
CA LEU A 101 28.41 -11.30 -4.94
C LEU A 101 27.31 -11.96 -4.09
N ILE A 102 27.51 -13.22 -3.69
CA ILE A 102 26.62 -13.95 -2.79
C ILE A 102 26.47 -13.18 -1.47
N GLN A 103 27.57 -12.71 -0.88
CA GLN A 103 27.53 -11.96 0.37
C GLN A 103 26.67 -10.69 0.25
N VAL A 104 26.90 -9.89 -0.80
CA VAL A 104 26.14 -8.64 -1.03
C VAL A 104 24.65 -8.93 -1.26
N TYR A 105 24.31 -9.97 -2.03
CA TYR A 105 22.90 -10.34 -2.24
C TYR A 105 22.24 -10.85 -0.96
N ASN A 106 22.95 -11.63 -0.14
CA ASN A 106 22.44 -12.08 1.14
C ASN A 106 22.18 -10.90 2.08
N ASP A 107 23.11 -9.93 2.16
CA ASP A 107 22.93 -8.74 2.98
C ASP A 107 21.75 -7.89 2.48
N SER A 108 21.63 -7.70 1.17
CA SER A 108 20.49 -7.00 0.57
C SER A 108 19.17 -7.73 0.81
N LEU A 109 19.15 -9.07 0.73
CA LEU A 109 17.97 -9.87 1.03
C LEU A 109 17.53 -9.69 2.48
N VAL A 110 18.46 -9.70 3.43
CA VAL A 110 18.17 -9.47 4.85
C VAL A 110 17.56 -8.09 5.07
N GLU A 111 18.13 -7.04 4.46
CA GLU A 111 17.59 -5.67 4.53
C GLU A 111 16.17 -5.58 3.95
N GLN A 112 15.93 -6.18 2.78
CA GLN A 112 14.61 -6.20 2.15
C GLN A 112 13.58 -6.97 2.98
N LEU A 113 13.98 -8.08 3.61
CA LEU A 113 13.10 -8.83 4.51
C LEU A 113 12.74 -8.01 5.76
N ALA A 114 13.70 -7.34 6.38
CA ALA A 114 13.45 -6.46 7.51
C ALA A 114 12.52 -5.31 7.13
N HIS A 115 12.73 -4.68 5.97
CA HIS A 115 11.85 -3.61 5.48
C HIS A 115 10.43 -4.11 5.18
N ARG A 116 10.29 -5.31 4.61
CA ARG A 116 8.98 -5.94 4.39
C ARG A 116 8.24 -6.17 5.71
N ASP A 117 8.94 -6.64 6.74
CA ASP A 117 8.35 -6.89 8.05
C ASP A 117 7.93 -5.57 8.73
N GLU A 118 8.69 -4.49 8.56
CA GLU A 118 8.31 -3.14 9.00
C GLU A 118 7.03 -2.64 8.30
N LEU A 119 6.92 -2.82 6.99
CA LEU A 119 5.71 -2.46 6.22
C LEU A 119 4.49 -3.29 6.63
N GLU A 120 4.66 -4.58 6.90
CA GLU A 120 3.56 -5.42 7.38
C GLU A 120 3.11 -4.99 8.79
N TYR A 121 4.04 -4.61 9.66
CA TYR A 121 3.72 -4.03 10.97
C TYR A 121 2.94 -2.70 10.85
N GLU A 122 3.36 -1.79 9.97
CA GLU A 122 2.64 -0.54 9.71
C GLU A 122 1.22 -0.80 9.20
N LYS A 123 1.08 -1.76 8.27
CA LYS A 123 -0.22 -2.21 7.75
C LYS A 123 -1.10 -2.80 8.85
N GLU A 124 -0.54 -3.63 9.74
CA GLU A 124 -1.27 -4.20 10.87
C GLU A 124 -1.76 -3.12 11.84
N MET A 125 -0.92 -2.12 12.16
CA MET A 125 -1.34 -1.01 13.02
C MET A 125 -2.43 -0.15 12.37
N LYS A 126 -2.32 0.16 11.07
CA LYS A 126 -3.38 0.87 10.33
C LYS A 126 -4.69 0.09 10.33
N ASN A 127 -4.63 -1.22 10.07
CA ASN A 127 -5.81 -2.09 10.13
C ASN A 127 -6.42 -2.12 11.53
N THR A 128 -5.59 -2.24 12.58
CA THR A 128 -6.02 -2.20 13.98
C THR A 128 -6.72 -0.88 14.30
N PHE A 129 -6.15 0.25 13.88
CA PHE A 129 -6.75 1.57 14.06
C PHE A 129 -8.12 1.65 13.38
N ILE A 130 -8.21 1.26 12.10
CA ILE A 130 -9.48 1.27 11.34
C ILE A 130 -10.53 0.39 12.02
N SER A 131 -10.18 -0.84 12.42
CA SER A 131 -11.11 -1.76 13.09
C SER A 131 -11.63 -1.19 14.42
N LEU A 132 -10.77 -0.62 15.25
CA LEU A 132 -11.17 0.02 16.50
C LEU A 132 -12.06 1.23 16.25
N LEU A 133 -11.69 2.09 15.30
CA LEU A 133 -12.47 3.27 14.96
C LEU A 133 -13.89 2.90 14.50
N LEU A 134 -14.00 1.91 13.61
CA LEU A 134 -15.29 1.39 13.14
C LEU A 134 -16.10 0.76 14.27
N SER A 135 -15.46 0.00 15.17
CA SER A 135 -16.13 -0.59 16.34
C SER A 135 -16.78 0.49 17.21
N ILE A 136 -16.01 1.51 17.60
CA ILE A 136 -16.48 2.62 18.43
C ILE A 136 -17.59 3.39 17.72
N GLN A 137 -17.45 3.67 16.42
CA GLN A 137 -18.49 4.33 15.64
C GLN A 137 -19.80 3.52 15.59
N ASN A 138 -19.71 2.21 15.34
CA ASN A 138 -20.87 1.31 15.34
C ASN A 138 -21.55 1.23 16.70
N ARG A 139 -20.75 1.20 17.77
CA ARG A 139 -21.23 1.23 19.16
C ARG A 139 -21.97 2.54 19.42
N ARG A 140 -21.37 3.71 19.15
CA ARG A 140 -22.02 5.03 19.29
C ARG A 140 -23.34 5.13 18.52
N ARG A 141 -23.40 4.57 17.32
CA ARG A 141 -24.63 4.52 16.49
C ARG A 141 -25.73 3.69 17.17
N HIS A 142 -25.39 2.50 17.70
CA HIS A 142 -26.33 1.66 18.45
C HIS A 142 -26.88 2.39 19.68
N PHE A 143 -26.01 2.98 20.50
CA PHE A 143 -26.44 3.73 21.68
C PHE A 143 -27.36 4.91 21.36
N THR A 144 -27.11 5.62 20.25
CA THR A 144 -27.96 6.72 19.80
C THR A 144 -29.34 6.22 19.33
N ASN A 145 -29.37 5.09 18.63
CA ASN A 145 -30.61 4.49 18.11
C ASN A 145 -31.48 3.90 19.23
N GLU A 146 -30.89 3.21 20.22
CA GLU A 146 -31.61 2.64 21.36
C GLU A 146 -32.29 3.72 22.22
N ARG A 147 -31.61 4.86 22.45
CA ARG A 147 -32.18 6.01 23.17
C ARG A 147 -33.38 6.64 22.46
N LYS A 148 -33.44 6.58 21.13
CA LYS A 148 -34.60 7.06 20.34
C LYS A 148 -35.80 6.13 20.43
N ARG A 149 -35.58 4.82 20.63
CA ARG A 149 -36.64 3.80 20.67
C ARG A 149 -37.20 3.54 22.07
N LYS A 150 -36.43 3.82 23.12
CA LYS A 150 -36.88 3.75 24.53
C LYS A 150 -36.28 4.91 25.33
N PRO A 151 -37.05 5.95 25.71
CA PRO A 151 -36.61 6.95 26.68
C PRO A 151 -36.71 6.32 28.08
N LEU A 152 -35.86 5.33 28.36
CA LEU A 152 -35.78 4.75 29.70
C LEU A 152 -34.91 5.65 30.58
N LYS A 153 -35.29 5.74 31.86
CA LYS A 153 -34.51 6.36 32.93
C LYS A 153 -33.26 5.52 33.19
N THR A 154 -32.28 5.56 32.29
CA THR A 154 -30.97 4.96 32.51
C THR A 154 -30.21 5.85 33.50
N ASP A 155 -29.74 5.26 34.59
CA ASP A 155 -28.92 5.94 35.58
C ASP A 155 -27.67 6.51 34.88
N PRO A 156 -27.35 7.81 35.02
CA PRO A 156 -26.15 8.39 34.41
C PRO A 156 -24.86 7.67 34.81
N SER A 157 -24.84 6.91 35.92
CA SER A 157 -23.66 6.14 36.35
C SER A 157 -23.39 4.86 35.53
N GLN A 158 -24.33 4.40 34.70
CA GLN A 158 -24.17 3.20 33.86
C GLN A 158 -23.91 3.54 32.38
N LEU A 159 -23.79 4.82 32.05
CA LEU A 159 -23.53 5.26 30.70
C LEU A 159 -22.02 5.30 30.45
N PRO A 160 -21.54 4.74 29.33
CA PRO A 160 -20.13 4.87 28.94
C PRO A 160 -19.74 6.35 28.90
N GLN A 161 -18.88 6.77 29.83
CA GLN A 161 -18.56 8.17 30.08
C GLN A 161 -17.67 8.74 28.97
N TYR A 162 -16.82 7.90 28.37
CA TYR A 162 -15.82 8.30 27.38
C TYR A 162 -16.17 7.91 25.96
N MET A 163 -17.23 7.13 25.74
CA MET A 163 -17.64 6.68 24.41
C MET A 163 -18.07 7.83 23.47
N THR A 164 -18.41 9.00 24.01
CA THR A 164 -18.67 10.23 23.23
C THR A 164 -17.47 11.16 23.15
N ALA A 165 -16.31 10.79 23.70
CA ALA A 165 -15.10 11.59 23.64
C ALA A 165 -14.68 11.81 22.19
N THR A 166 -14.22 13.02 21.90
CA THR A 166 -13.71 13.43 20.59
C THR A 166 -12.21 13.57 20.69
N ILE A 167 -11.49 12.90 19.80
CA ILE A 167 -10.04 13.08 19.66
C ILE A 167 -9.85 14.24 18.66
N PRO A 168 -9.22 15.35 19.06
CA PRO A 168 -8.89 16.42 18.13
C PRO A 168 -7.88 15.92 17.10
N TYR A 169 -7.99 16.41 15.87
CA TYR A 169 -7.05 16.11 14.79
C TYR A 169 -6.72 17.39 14.02
N ASP A 170 -5.55 17.42 13.39
CA ASP A 170 -5.16 18.50 12.48
C ASP A 170 -5.60 18.13 11.06
N GLU A 171 -6.50 18.92 10.49
CA GLU A 171 -7.05 18.72 9.15
C GLU A 171 -6.03 19.02 8.04
N SER A 172 -4.97 19.78 8.36
CA SER A 172 -3.84 20.04 7.45
C SER A 172 -2.79 18.94 7.44
N CYS A 173 -2.83 18.04 8.44
CA CYS A 173 -1.89 16.94 8.57
C CYS A 173 -2.26 15.79 7.61
N LEU A 174 -1.60 15.75 6.46
CA LEU A 174 -1.86 14.75 5.42
C LEU A 174 -1.24 13.39 5.70
N TYR A 175 -0.28 13.30 6.64
CA TYR A 175 0.43 12.07 6.98
C TYR A 175 0.50 11.87 8.49
N VAL A 176 0.07 10.69 8.94
CA VAL A 176 0.16 10.28 10.34
C VAL A 176 1.37 9.35 10.48
N ASP A 177 2.36 9.77 11.25
CA ASP A 177 3.52 8.94 11.55
C ASP A 177 3.16 7.78 12.49
N MET A 178 4.06 6.80 12.57
CA MET A 178 3.78 5.58 13.32
C MET A 178 3.58 5.83 14.83
N ASN A 179 4.29 6.80 15.40
CA ASN A 179 4.16 7.13 16.81
C ASN A 179 2.79 7.73 17.12
N THR A 180 2.32 8.67 16.28
CA THR A 180 0.98 9.24 16.41
C THR A 180 -0.08 8.17 16.20
N LEU A 181 0.07 7.29 15.21
CA LEU A 181 -0.87 6.19 14.97
C LEU A 181 -0.99 5.26 16.20
N MET A 182 0.14 4.88 16.81
CA MET A 182 0.13 4.08 18.03
C MET A 182 -0.54 4.79 19.21
N ALA A 183 -0.30 6.10 19.39
CA ALA A 183 -0.97 6.89 20.42
C ALA A 183 -2.49 6.93 20.21
N LEU A 184 -2.92 7.11 18.97
CA LEU A 184 -4.33 7.06 18.58
C LEU A 184 -4.95 5.69 18.83
N ILE A 185 -4.28 4.58 18.49
CA ILE A 185 -4.75 3.22 18.78
C ILE A 185 -4.95 3.02 20.29
N LYS A 186 -3.99 3.47 21.11
CA LYS A 186 -4.08 3.38 22.58
C LYS A 186 -5.28 4.18 23.11
N LEU A 187 -5.49 5.39 22.60
CA LEU A 187 -6.65 6.22 22.93
C LEU A 187 -7.96 5.55 22.54
N LEU A 188 -8.07 5.01 21.33
CA LEU A 188 -9.27 4.31 20.88
C LEU A 188 -9.57 3.08 21.75
N ARG A 189 -8.57 2.27 22.11
CA ARG A 189 -8.75 1.15 23.05
C ARG A 189 -9.25 1.64 24.42
N ALA A 190 -8.65 2.70 24.95
CA ALA A 190 -9.07 3.27 26.23
C ALA A 190 -10.52 3.78 26.20
N ILE A 191 -10.95 4.36 25.07
CA ILE A 191 -12.33 4.80 24.85
C ILE A 191 -13.30 3.61 24.74
N ASP A 192 -12.94 2.56 24.00
CA ASP A 192 -13.80 1.38 23.82
C ASP A 192 -14.03 0.61 25.14
N GLU A 193 -13.03 0.63 26.03
CA GLU A 193 -13.05 0.03 27.38
C GLU A 193 -13.57 0.98 28.47
N ASP A 194 -14.02 2.19 28.13
CA ASP A 194 -14.47 3.24 29.06
C ASP A 194 -13.48 3.55 30.20
N SER A 195 -12.18 3.55 29.88
CA SER A 195 -11.10 3.72 30.85
C SER A 195 -11.05 5.14 31.43
N PRO A 196 -10.87 5.30 32.76
CA PRO A 196 -10.71 6.62 33.39
C PRO A 196 -9.39 7.31 33.02
N ALA A 197 -8.48 6.64 32.31
CA ALA A 197 -7.23 7.22 31.80
C ALA A 197 -7.43 8.06 30.51
N VAL A 198 -8.61 8.02 29.89
CA VAL A 198 -8.88 8.76 28.64
C VAL A 198 -8.55 10.26 28.76
N PRO A 199 -8.96 10.99 29.82
CA PRO A 199 -8.66 12.42 29.93
C PRO A 199 -7.16 12.74 29.99
N SER A 200 -6.37 11.95 30.74
CA SER A 200 -4.92 12.15 30.82
C SER A 200 -4.26 11.82 29.49
N MET A 201 -4.64 10.70 28.86
CA MET A 201 -4.09 10.31 27.56
C MET A 201 -4.42 11.32 26.45
N LEU A 202 -5.63 11.90 26.46
CA LEU A 202 -6.01 12.96 25.54
C LEU A 202 -5.17 14.22 25.78
N THR A 203 -4.95 14.57 27.04
CA THR A 203 -4.11 15.73 27.40
C THR A 203 -2.69 15.53 26.89
N ASP A 204 -2.08 14.36 27.16
CA ASP A 204 -0.74 14.03 26.67
C ASP A 204 -0.69 14.09 25.14
N TYR A 205 -1.64 13.45 24.45
CA TYR A 205 -1.71 13.48 22.99
C TYR A 205 -1.77 14.91 22.43
N ILE A 206 -2.61 15.76 23.00
CA ILE A 206 -2.73 17.16 22.57
C ILE A 206 -1.39 17.89 22.79
N LEU A 207 -0.75 17.71 23.93
CA LEU A 207 0.49 18.41 24.27
C LEU A 207 1.72 17.87 23.53
N THR A 208 1.71 16.61 23.08
CA THR A 208 2.87 16.00 22.40
C THR A 208 2.73 15.99 20.89
N VAL A 209 1.52 15.81 20.36
CA VAL A 209 1.27 15.64 18.91
C VAL A 209 0.75 16.93 18.29
N LEU A 210 -0.30 17.53 18.87
CA LEU A 210 -0.98 18.68 18.27
C LEU A 210 -0.34 20.02 18.63
N CYS A 211 0.17 20.13 19.85
CA CYS A 211 0.83 21.31 20.37
C CYS A 211 2.18 20.94 20.99
N PRO A 212 3.15 20.40 20.21
CA PRO A 212 4.44 20.01 20.74
C PRO A 212 5.05 21.21 21.46
N SER A 213 5.19 21.13 22.78
CA SER A 213 5.82 22.21 23.54
C SER A 213 7.23 22.40 23.00
N ALA A 214 7.61 23.64 22.70
CA ALA A 214 8.82 24.05 21.96
C ALA A 214 10.17 23.70 22.63
N SER A 215 10.20 22.75 23.57
CA SER A 215 11.43 22.31 24.24
C SER A 215 12.27 21.32 23.43
N SER A 216 11.93 21.00 22.17
CA SER A 216 12.72 20.05 21.35
C SER A 216 12.95 20.44 19.88
N SER A 217 12.46 21.59 19.40
CA SER A 217 12.55 21.99 17.98
C SER A 217 13.48 23.16 17.69
N VAL A 218 14.33 23.58 18.63
CA VAL A 218 15.25 24.72 18.44
C VAL A 218 16.72 24.33 18.58
N ILE A 219 17.24 23.38 17.79
CA ILE A 219 18.70 23.19 17.65
C ILE A 219 19.21 22.95 16.22
N THR A 220 18.38 22.59 15.22
CA THR A 220 18.92 22.20 13.89
C THR A 220 19.05 23.28 12.81
N ASP A 221 18.76 24.56 13.08
CA ASP A 221 18.85 25.62 12.05
C ASP A 221 19.85 26.74 12.38
N LEU A 222 21.04 26.41 12.91
CA LEU A 222 22.12 27.41 13.03
C LEU A 222 23.56 26.89 12.86
N ALA A 223 23.82 26.01 11.89
CA ALA A 223 25.18 25.83 11.41
C ALA A 223 25.19 25.80 9.87
N ALA A 224 25.53 26.97 9.33
CA ALA A 224 26.17 27.12 8.03
C ALA A 224 27.51 26.37 7.98
#